data_AF-A0A4V1TN82-F1
#
_entry.id   AF-A0A4V1TN82-F1
#
_cell.length_a   1.000
_cell.length_b   1.000
_cell.length_c   1.000
_cell.angle_alpha   90.00
_cell.angle_beta   90.00
_cell.angle_gamma   90.00
#
_symmetry.space_group_name_H-M   'P 1'
#
loop_
_entity.id
_entity.type
_entity.pdbx_description
1 polymer ?
#
loop_
_entity_poly.entity_id
_entity_poly.type
_entity_poly.pdbx_seq_one_letter_code
_entity_poly.pdbx_strand_id
1 'polypeptide(L)' 'MAAPADWRAAFSLCKPRLSALVLCTTGVGLYLGGPAMAWPRALLVLLATAMVVGAANALNCYFERHSDALMHRTRQIA' A
#
# COMPACT_ATOMS: atom_id res chain seq x y z
N MET A 1 7.04 -6.78 -24.69
CA MET A 1 7.57 -7.93 -23.90
C MET A 1 7.67 -7.44 -22.47
N ALA A 2 6.76 -7.87 -21.58
CA ALA A 2 6.75 -7.40 -20.18
C ALA A 2 8.02 -7.89 -19.49
N ALA A 3 8.78 -6.98 -18.87
CA ALA A 3 9.95 -7.34 -18.07
C ALA A 3 9.52 -8.33 -16.96
N PRO A 4 10.40 -9.27 -16.56
CA PRO A 4 10.08 -10.20 -15.49
C PRO A 4 9.62 -9.42 -14.25
N ALA A 5 8.55 -9.90 -13.61
CA ALA A 5 7.97 -9.25 -12.45
C ALA A 5 9.00 -9.17 -11.32
N ASP A 6 9.68 -8.03 -11.22
CA ASP A 6 10.62 -7.77 -10.15
C ASP A 6 9.81 -7.50 -8.88
N TRP A 7 9.81 -8.45 -7.95
CA TRP A 7 9.05 -8.36 -6.70
C TRP A 7 9.44 -7.10 -5.89
N ARG A 8 10.67 -6.60 -6.06
CA ARG A 8 11.15 -5.36 -5.45
C ARG A 8 10.45 -4.15 -6.05
N ALA A 9 10.23 -4.15 -7.36
CA ALA A 9 9.45 -3.12 -8.04
C ALA A 9 7.99 -3.16 -7.55
N ALA A 10 7.38 -4.34 -7.47
CA ALA A 10 6.02 -4.49 -6.92
C ALA A 10 5.92 -3.96 -5.47
N PHE A 11 6.92 -4.24 -4.63
CA PHE A 11 6.98 -3.74 -3.26
C PHE A 11 7.16 -2.21 -3.17
N SER A 12 7.89 -1.63 -4.12
CA SER A 12 8.08 -0.19 -4.24
C SER A 12 6.76 0.54 -4.55
N LEU A 13 5.91 -0.04 -5.43
CA LEU A 13 4.59 0.51 -5.74
C LEU A 13 3.64 0.54 -4.53
N CYS A 14 3.77 -0.41 -3.61
CA CYS A 14 2.97 -0.44 -2.40
C CYS A 14 3.24 0.73 -1.44
N LYS A 15 4.20 1.61 -1.74
CA LYS A 15 4.59 2.79 -0.94
C LYS A 15 4.63 2.43 0.55
N PRO A 16 5.59 1.60 1.00
CA PRO A 16 5.58 0.95 2.31
C PRO A 16 5.45 1.91 3.50
N ARG A 17 5.91 3.16 3.35
CA ARG A 17 5.72 4.23 4.34
C ARG A 17 4.25 4.61 4.57
N LEU A 18 3.45 4.72 3.50
CA LEU A 18 2.02 5.03 3.59
C LEU A 18 1.25 3.84 4.17
N SER A 19 1.59 2.63 3.73
CA SER A 19 0.99 1.39 4.24
C SER A 19 1.26 1.17 5.73
N ALA A 20 2.43 1.59 6.24
CA ALA A 20 2.74 1.53 7.66
C ALA A 20 1.81 2.41 8.52
N LEU A 21 1.44 3.60 8.04
CA LEU A 21 0.51 4.47 8.76
C LEU A 21 -0.87 3.82 8.88
N VAL A 22 -1.37 3.20 7.81
CA VAL A 22 -2.67 2.50 7.82
C VAL A 22 -2.65 1.28 8.73
N LEU A 23 -1.54 0.53 8.77
CA LEU A 23 -1.38 -0.58 9.70
C LEU A 23 -1.36 -0.11 11.15
N CYS A 24 -0.66 0.99 11.45
CA CYS A 24 -0.66 1.59 12.79
C CYS A 24 -2.06 2.03 13.22
N THR A 25 -2.80 2.75 12.37
CA THR A 25 -4.17 3.19 12.70
C THR A 25 -5.13 2.02 12.84
N THR A 26 -4.98 0.97 12.02
CA THR A 26 -5.73 -0.28 12.15
C THR A 26 -5.43 -0.99 13.48
N GLY A 27 -4.16 -1.03 13.89
CA GLY A 27 -3.76 -1.58 15.19
C GLY A 27 -4.37 -0.82 16.37
N VAL A 28 -4.38 0.51 16.30
CA VAL A 28 -5.05 1.36 17.30
C VAL A 28 -6.56 1.10 17.33
N GLY A 29 -7.20 0.97 16.16
CA GLY A 29 -8.63 0.62 16.06
C GLY A 29 -8.95 -0.75 16.65
N LEU A 30 -8.11 -1.76 16.41
CA LEU A 30 -8.24 -3.10 17.00
C LEU A 30 -8.07 -3.07 18.52
N TYR A 31 -7.19 -2.21 19.04
CA TYR A 31 -7.00 -2.02 20.47
C TYR A 31 -8.20 -1.33 21.15
N LEU A 32 -8.79 -0.33 20.50
CA LEU A 32 -9.92 0.45 21.04
C LEU A 32 -11.30 -0.20 20.80
N GLY A 33 -11.41 -1.15 19.87
CA GLY A 33 -12.68 -1.63 19.31
C GLY A 33 -13.55 -2.56 20.17
N GLY A 34 -13.19 -2.83 21.42
CA GLY A 34 -14.01 -3.64 22.34
C GLY A 34 -13.32 -4.92 22.85
N PRO A 35 -14.05 -6.02 23.13
CA PRO A 35 -13.48 -7.19 23.80
C PRO A 35 -12.29 -7.76 23.03
N ALA A 36 -11.28 -8.23 23.77
CA ALA A 36 -10.00 -8.65 23.21
C ALA A 36 -10.16 -9.60 22.02
N MET A 37 -9.83 -9.10 20.82
CA MET A 37 -9.79 -9.89 19.60
C MET A 37 -8.67 -10.94 19.75
N ALA A 38 -8.99 -12.21 19.47
CA ALA A 38 -7.98 -13.26 19.48
C ALA A 38 -6.82 -12.92 18.52
N TRP A 39 -5.58 -13.08 19.00
CA TRP A 39 -4.35 -12.77 18.24
C TRP A 39 -4.33 -13.25 16.79
N PRO A 40 -4.81 -14.48 16.45
CA PRO A 40 -4.84 -14.94 15.05
C PRO A 40 -5.73 -14.09 14.15
N ARG A 41 -6.87 -13.60 14.67
CA ARG A 41 -7.78 -12.73 13.92
C ARG A 41 -7.20 -11.34 13.73
N ALA A 42 -6.54 -10.80 14.75
CA ALA A 42 -5.84 -9.53 14.63
C ALA A 42 -4.75 -9.56 13.55
N LEU A 43 -3.97 -10.66 13.49
CA LEU A 43 -2.98 -10.87 12.44
C LEU A 43 -3.60 -10.97 11.05
N LEU A 44 -4.71 -11.71 10.90
CA LEU A 44 -5.44 -11.79 9.64
C LEU A 44 -5.96 -10.43 9.17
N VAL A 45 -6.49 -9.61 10.08
CA VAL A 45 -6.95 -8.26 9.76
C VAL A 45 -5.79 -7.39 9.29
N LEU A 46 -4.66 -7.39 10.01
CA LEU A 46 -3.48 -6.61 9.61
C LEU A 46 -2.95 -7.05 8.24
N LEU A 47 -2.89 -8.36 7.98
CA LEU A 47 -2.46 -8.89 6.68
C LEU A 47 -3.42 -8.49 5.56
N ALA A 48 -4.73 -8.64 5.78
CA ALA A 48 -5.76 -8.24 4.83
C ALA A 48 -5.69 -6.74 4.53
N THR A 49 -5.55 -5.91 5.56
CA THR A 49 -5.38 -4.46 5.41
C THR A 49 -4.12 -4.13 4.60
N ALA A 50 -2.98 -4.78 4.89
CA ALA A 50 -1.75 -4.58 4.12
C ALA A 50 -1.94 -4.92 2.62
N MET A 51 -2.64 -6.02 2.31
CA MET A 51 -2.94 -6.41 0.93
C MET A 51 -3.88 -5.40 0.24
N VAL A 52 -4.93 -4.97 0.91
CA VAL A 52 -5.90 -3.99 0.36
C VAL A 52 -5.23 -2.65 0.10
N VAL A 53 -4.41 -2.15 1.03
CA VAL A 53 -3.69 -0.88 0.87
C VAL A 53 -2.64 -0.98 -0.24
N GLY A 54 -1.91 -2.10 -0.30
CA GLY A 54 -0.96 -2.36 -1.38
C GLY A 54 -1.64 -2.37 -2.76
N ALA A 55 -2.79 -3.03 -2.88
CA ALA A 55 -3.58 -3.06 -4.11
C ALA A 55 -4.10 -1.65 -4.47
N ALA A 56 -4.60 -0.89 -3.49
CA ALA A 56 -5.07 0.48 -3.71
C ALA A 56 -3.94 1.41 -4.16
N ASN A 57 -2.74 1.32 -3.57
CA ASN A 57 -1.58 2.11 -3.99
C ASN A 57 -1.11 1.74 -5.40
N ALA A 58 -1.04 0.45 -5.71
CA ALA A 58 -0.67 0.00 -7.06
C ALA A 58 -1.71 0.47 -8.10
N LEU A 59 -3.00 0.39 -7.77
CA LEU A 59 -4.08 0.88 -8.62
C LEU A 59 -4.01 2.40 -8.78
N ASN A 60 -3.72 3.15 -7.71
CA ASN A 60 -3.55 4.60 -7.76
C ASN A 60 -2.42 4.98 -8.72
N CYS A 61 -1.26 4.33 -8.64
CA CYS A 61 -0.15 4.54 -9.57
C CYS A 61 -0.51 4.15 -11.01
N TYR A 62 -1.35 3.13 -11.21
CA TYR A 62 -1.84 2.77 -12.54
C TYR A 62 -2.74 3.85 -13.14
N PHE A 63 -3.67 4.40 -12.36
CA PHE A 63 -4.54 5.51 -12.80
C PHE A 63 -3.76 6.80 -13.03
N GLU A 64 -2.84 7.15 -12.14
CA GLU A 64 -2.01 8.34 -12.25
C GLU A 64 -1.00 8.27 -13.39
N ARG A 65 -0.71 7.08 -13.95
CA ARG A 65 0.26 6.90 -15.04
C ARG A 65 0.07 7.86 -16.21
N HIS A 66 -1.18 8.16 -16.59
CA HIS A 66 -1.45 9.08 -17.69
C HIS A 66 -1.33 10.55 -17.26
N SER A 67 -1.79 10.88 -16.05
CA SER A 67 -1.69 12.23 -15.48
C SER A 67 -0.23 12.63 -15.19
N ASP A 68 0.57 11.71 -14.65
CA ASP A 68 2.01 11.89 -14.41
C ASP A 68 2.77 12.12 -15.73
N ALA A 69 2.33 11.50 -16.83
CA ALA A 69 2.91 11.72 -18.15
C ALA A 69 2.62 13.12 -18.73
N LEU A 70 1.55 13.77 -18.25
CA LEU A 70 1.14 15.12 -18.65
C LEU A 70 1.64 16.20 -17.67
N MET A 71 2.19 15.80 -16.52
CA MET A 71 2.82 16.73 -15.58
C MET A 71 4.15 17.24 -16.15
N HIS A 72 4.17 18.53 -16.50
CA HIS A 72 5.31 19.27 -17.05
C HIS A 72 6.56 19.37 -16.12
N ARG A 73 6.61 18.65 -15.00
CA ARG A 73 7.56 18.89 -13.89
C ARG A 73 8.40 17.71 -13.40
N THR A 74 8.75 16.78 -14.28
CA THR A 74 9.87 15.83 -14.05
C THR A 74 10.74 15.66 -15.29
N ARG A 75 11.10 16.78 -15.92
CA ARG A 75 12.09 16.82 -17.01
C ARG A 75 13.54 16.97 -16.54
N GLN A 76 13.80 16.99 -15.22
CA GLN A 76 15.12 17.38 -14.66
C GLN A 76 15.72 16.42 -13.62
N ILE A 77 15.23 15.18 -13.48
CA ILE A 77 15.97 14.18 -12.69
C ILE A 77 16.04 12.91 -13.53
N ALA A 78 16.81 13.02 -14.62
CA ALA A 78 17.45 11.90 -15.30
C ALA A 78 18.93 11.92 -14.89
#